data_AF-A0A840V8S6-F1
#
_entry.id   AF-A0A840V8S6-F1
#
_cell.length_a   1.000
_cell.length_b   1.000
_cell.length_c   1.000
_cell.angle_alpha   90.00
_cell.angle_beta   90.00
_cell.angle_gamma   90.00
#
_symmetry.space_group_name_H-M   'P 1'
#
loop_
_entity.id
_entity.type
_entity.pdbx_description
1 polymer ?
#
loop_
_entity_poly.entity_id
_entity_poly.type
_entity_poly.pdbx_seq_one_letter_code
_entity_poly.pdbx_strand_id
1 'polypeptide(L)'
;MAGIPCFVLGGEKIPPAICEQLGSEQYPIRIAGQKALDRWLREKKDARVGVLLEMATLEPDPEIRTWIRVTVREVILEQLQGDGPGFLGIVMGLDPDGVRIDGTVSGLAAEKAGLMPGDLILKVEDKEVGGATARSVFREMISKLSPGDRVHLWVSRDGEMKEWEVVLSGHPWSVPTLDGALDPAREEEAKEARFSQWLKEEAARQNPSS
;
A
#
# COMPACT_ATOMS: atom_id res chain seq x y z
N MET A 1 -20.68 -35.73 -6.95
CA MET A 1 -20.31 -34.41 -7.48
C MET A 1 -21.28 -33.39 -6.89
N ALA A 2 -20.98 -32.88 -5.70
CA ALA A 2 -21.79 -31.84 -5.07
C ALA A 2 -21.18 -30.50 -5.48
N GLY A 3 -21.94 -29.70 -6.23
CA GLY A 3 -21.52 -28.36 -6.63
C GLY A 3 -21.32 -27.49 -5.39
N ILE A 4 -20.16 -26.84 -5.29
CA ILE A 4 -19.84 -25.89 -4.22
C ILE A 4 -20.83 -24.73 -4.34
N PRO A 5 -21.69 -24.47 -3.33
CA PRO A 5 -22.70 -23.42 -3.43
C PRO A 5 -22.03 -22.07 -3.29
N CYS A 6 -21.74 -21.43 -4.43
CA CYS A 6 -21.26 -20.06 -4.48
C CYS A 6 -22.34 -19.10 -3.94
N PHE A 7 -22.16 -18.62 -2.71
CA PHE A 7 -23.18 -17.87 -1.96
C PHE A 7 -23.31 -16.41 -2.43
N VAL A 8 -24.45 -15.79 -2.11
CA VAL A 8 -24.95 -14.52 -2.69
C VAL A 8 -25.02 -13.42 -1.63
N LEU A 9 -24.46 -12.23 -1.90
CA LEU A 9 -24.77 -11.01 -1.14
C LEU A 9 -24.73 -9.76 -2.04
N GLY A 10 -25.73 -8.87 -1.92
CA GLY A 10 -25.77 -7.58 -2.63
C GLY A 10 -25.98 -7.62 -4.16
N GLY A 11 -26.19 -8.81 -4.74
CA GLY A 11 -26.28 -9.01 -6.20
C GLY A 11 -24.95 -9.34 -6.88
N GLU A 12 -23.84 -9.25 -6.16
CA GLU A 12 -22.51 -9.64 -6.65
C GLU A 12 -22.08 -10.97 -6.02
N LYS A 13 -21.55 -11.89 -6.83
CA LYS A 13 -21.04 -13.19 -6.37
C LYS A 13 -19.59 -13.30 -6.79
N ILE A 14 -18.75 -13.88 -5.91
CA ILE A 14 -17.46 -14.41 -6.37
C ILE A 14 -17.79 -15.41 -7.50
N PRO A 15 -17.12 -15.34 -8.66
CA PRO A 15 -17.34 -16.30 -9.72
C PRO A 15 -17.15 -17.75 -9.23
N PRO A 16 -18.08 -18.69 -9.51
CA PRO A 16 -17.97 -20.08 -9.04
C PRO A 16 -16.66 -20.77 -9.42
N ALA A 17 -16.12 -20.43 -10.59
CA ALA A 17 -14.82 -20.94 -11.05
C ALA A 17 -13.66 -20.54 -10.10
N ILE A 18 -13.73 -19.36 -9.48
CA ILE A 18 -12.73 -18.91 -8.50
C ILE A 18 -12.85 -19.75 -7.22
N CYS A 19 -14.06 -19.98 -6.72
CA CYS A 19 -14.29 -20.81 -5.54
C CYS A 19 -13.83 -22.27 -5.77
N GLU A 20 -14.14 -22.86 -6.92
CA GLU A 20 -13.67 -24.20 -7.30
C GLU A 20 -12.14 -24.28 -7.34
N GLN A 21 -11.47 -23.25 -7.87
CA GLN A 21 -10.01 -23.19 -7.89
C GLN A 21 -9.41 -23.07 -6.49
N LEU A 22 -10.00 -22.23 -5.63
CA LEU A 22 -9.56 -22.02 -4.24
C LEU A 22 -9.68 -23.28 -3.37
N GLY A 23 -10.73 -24.08 -3.59
CA GLY A 23 -10.95 -25.36 -2.94
C GLY A 23 -10.14 -26.53 -3.54
N SER A 24 -9.26 -26.28 -4.51
CA SER A 24 -8.52 -27.35 -5.18
C SER A 24 -7.36 -27.88 -4.32
N GLU A 25 -7.31 -29.20 -4.15
CA GLU A 25 -6.16 -29.92 -3.59
C GLU A 25 -4.86 -29.73 -4.40
N GLN A 26 -4.99 -29.38 -5.69
CA GLN A 26 -3.84 -29.11 -6.54
C GLN A 26 -3.33 -27.70 -6.28
N TYR A 27 -2.15 -27.60 -5.65
CA TYR A 27 -1.49 -26.34 -5.34
C TYR A 27 -1.45 -25.34 -6.51
N PRO A 28 -1.08 -25.72 -7.76
CA PRO A 28 -1.06 -24.77 -8.88
C PRO A 28 -2.43 -24.18 -9.21
N ILE A 29 -3.50 -24.98 -9.08
CA ILE A 29 -4.88 -24.55 -9.33
C ILE A 29 -5.32 -23.56 -8.25
N ARG A 30 -4.97 -23.84 -6.99
CA ARG A 30 -5.27 -22.97 -5.84
C ARG A 30 -4.62 -21.60 -5.96
N ILE A 31 -3.35 -21.54 -6.37
CA ILE A 31 -2.64 -20.28 -6.62
C ILE A 31 -3.28 -19.51 -7.77
N ALA A 32 -3.73 -20.19 -8.83
CA ALA A 32 -4.47 -19.54 -9.91
C ALA A 32 -5.81 -18.96 -9.43
N GLY A 33 -6.54 -19.69 -8.58
CA GLY A 33 -7.76 -19.22 -7.92
C GLY A 33 -7.53 -17.99 -7.04
N GLN A 34 -6.46 -17.98 -6.24
CA GLN A 34 -6.11 -16.84 -5.40
C GLN A 34 -5.79 -15.59 -6.24
N LYS A 35 -5.03 -15.74 -7.33
CA LYS A 35 -4.77 -14.64 -8.27
C LYS A 35 -6.03 -14.14 -8.98
N ALA A 36 -6.94 -15.05 -9.31
CA ALA A 36 -8.21 -14.68 -9.91
C ALA A 36 -9.11 -13.92 -8.92
N LEU A 37 -9.13 -14.36 -7.65
CA LEU A 37 -9.84 -13.67 -6.58
C LEU A 37 -9.29 -12.27 -6.37
N ASP A 38 -7.97 -12.13 -6.22
CA ASP A 38 -7.29 -10.84 -6.05
C ASP A 38 -7.64 -9.86 -7.19
N ARG A 39 -7.55 -10.32 -8.45
CA ARG A 39 -7.95 -9.51 -9.62
C ARG A 39 -9.42 -9.09 -9.56
N TRP A 40 -10.32 -10.03 -9.27
CA TRP A 40 -11.75 -9.78 -9.21
C TRP A 40 -12.09 -8.75 -8.12
N LEU A 41 -11.48 -8.86 -6.93
CA LEU A 41 -11.66 -7.90 -5.83
C LEU A 41 -11.19 -6.50 -6.22
N ARG A 42 -10.04 -6.39 -6.91
CA ARG A 42 -9.47 -5.11 -7.35
C ARG A 42 -10.28 -4.42 -8.45
N GLU A 43 -10.90 -5.18 -9.34
CA GLU A 43 -11.80 -4.65 -10.37
C GLU A 43 -13.09 -4.08 -9.75
N LYS A 44 -13.48 -4.61 -8.60
CA LYS A 44 -14.64 -4.18 -7.82
C LYS A 44 -14.25 -3.12 -6.78
N LYS A 45 -13.63 -2.03 -7.22
CA LYS A 45 -13.21 -0.90 -6.35
C LYS A 45 -14.33 -0.35 -5.45
N ASP A 46 -15.59 -0.51 -5.87
CA ASP A 46 -16.79 -0.08 -5.13
C ASP A 46 -17.47 -1.21 -4.34
N ALA A 47 -17.00 -2.46 -4.42
CA ALA A 47 -17.50 -3.53 -3.57
C ALA A 47 -17.19 -3.18 -2.14
N ARG A 48 -18.23 -2.73 -1.43
CA ARG A 48 -18.16 -2.35 -0.02
C ARG A 48 -17.41 -3.42 0.73
N VAL A 49 -16.33 -3.02 1.38
CA VAL A 49 -15.47 -3.91 2.14
C VAL A 49 -16.27 -4.73 3.18
N GLY A 50 -17.38 -4.18 3.68
CA GLY A 50 -18.37 -4.92 4.47
C GLY A 50 -18.95 -6.16 3.78
N VAL A 51 -19.27 -6.10 2.49
CA VAL A 51 -19.78 -7.25 1.69
C VAL A 51 -18.71 -8.33 1.60
N LEU A 52 -17.44 -7.97 1.42
CA LEU A 52 -16.35 -8.94 1.32
C LEU A 52 -16.08 -9.67 2.64
N LEU A 53 -16.19 -8.97 3.77
CA LEU A 53 -16.10 -9.59 5.11
C LEU A 53 -17.28 -10.52 5.41
N GLU A 54 -18.49 -10.12 5.02
CA GLU A 54 -19.68 -10.96 5.16
C GLU A 54 -19.56 -12.22 4.31
N MET A 55 -19.12 -12.10 3.06
CA MET A 55 -18.87 -13.24 2.16
C MET A 55 -17.86 -14.23 2.77
N ALA A 56 -16.76 -13.71 3.35
CA ALA A 56 -15.79 -14.55 4.05
C ALA A 56 -16.42 -15.27 5.25
N THR A 57 -17.34 -14.64 5.97
CA THR A 57 -17.99 -15.22 7.15
C THR A 57 -19.01 -16.31 6.78
N LEU A 58 -19.70 -16.15 5.65
CA LEU A 58 -20.74 -17.07 5.18
C LEU A 58 -20.21 -18.28 4.40
N GLU A 59 -18.97 -18.25 3.91
CA GLU A 59 -18.37 -19.35 3.14
C GLU A 59 -18.25 -20.63 4.00
N PRO A 60 -18.94 -21.73 3.67
CA PRO A 60 -18.97 -22.95 4.50
C PRO A 60 -17.63 -23.69 4.54
N ASP A 61 -16.85 -23.64 3.46
CA ASP A 61 -15.55 -24.31 3.39
C ASP A 61 -14.49 -23.52 4.19
N PRO A 62 -13.85 -24.12 5.21
CA PRO A 62 -12.88 -23.43 6.05
C PRO A 62 -11.60 -23.03 5.30
N GLU A 63 -11.19 -23.77 4.27
CA GLU A 63 -10.03 -23.42 3.45
C GLU A 63 -10.34 -22.24 2.56
N ILE A 64 -11.46 -22.28 1.83
CA ILE A 64 -11.89 -21.19 0.94
C ILE A 64 -12.11 -19.91 1.77
N ARG A 65 -12.77 -20.04 2.93
CA ARG A 65 -12.94 -18.94 3.90
C ARG A 65 -11.60 -18.31 4.28
N THR A 66 -10.58 -19.10 4.57
CA THR A 66 -9.26 -18.60 4.95
C THR A 66 -8.63 -17.81 3.81
N TRP A 67 -8.68 -18.33 2.59
CA TRP A 67 -8.13 -17.65 1.41
C TRP A 67 -8.86 -16.34 1.09
N ILE A 68 -10.19 -16.31 1.23
CA ILE A 68 -10.97 -15.08 1.08
C ILE A 68 -10.53 -14.07 2.13
N ARG A 69 -10.46 -14.44 3.43
CA ARG A 69 -10.05 -13.52 4.50
C ARG A 69 -8.66 -12.94 4.28
N VAL A 70 -7.69 -13.77 3.89
CA VAL A 70 -6.33 -13.34 3.59
C VAL A 70 -6.33 -12.35 2.44
N THR A 71 -7.00 -12.68 1.33
CA THR A 71 -7.01 -11.80 0.15
C THR A 71 -7.73 -10.48 0.43
N VAL A 72 -8.86 -10.53 1.13
CA VAL A 72 -9.61 -9.33 1.53
C VAL A 72 -8.77 -8.43 2.45
N ARG A 73 -8.08 -9.00 3.45
CA ARG A 73 -7.14 -8.25 4.30
C ARG A 73 -6.10 -7.51 3.47
N GLU A 74 -5.43 -8.20 2.54
CA GLU A 74 -4.38 -7.59 1.71
C GLU A 74 -4.92 -6.45 0.83
N VAL A 75 -6.07 -6.66 0.17
CA VAL A 75 -6.71 -5.62 -0.65
C VAL A 75 -7.05 -4.38 0.18
N ILE A 76 -7.55 -4.57 1.40
CA ILE A 76 -7.91 -3.47 2.30
C ILE A 76 -6.67 -2.70 2.75
N LEU A 77 -5.61 -3.43 3.15
CA LEU A 77 -4.36 -2.80 3.55
C LEU A 77 -3.77 -1.98 2.40
N GLU A 78 -3.72 -2.53 1.19
CA GLU A 78 -3.24 -1.80 0.01
C GLU A 78 -4.07 -0.55 -0.28
N GLN A 79 -5.41 -0.64 -0.21
CA GLN A 79 -6.28 0.51 -0.39
C GLN A 79 -6.01 1.58 0.67
N LEU A 80 -5.93 1.19 1.95
CA LEU A 80 -5.62 2.11 3.05
C LEU A 80 -4.26 2.77 2.89
N GLN A 81 -3.28 2.06 2.34
CA GLN A 81 -1.95 2.60 2.06
C GLN A 81 -1.98 3.56 0.87
N GLY A 82 -2.74 3.24 -0.18
CA GLY A 82 -2.91 4.03 -1.40
C GLY A 82 -3.74 5.31 -1.21
N ASP A 83 -4.68 5.31 -0.27
CA ASP A 83 -5.50 6.48 0.08
C ASP A 83 -4.72 7.51 0.93
N GLY A 84 -3.52 7.15 1.40
CA GLY A 84 -2.64 8.02 2.17
C GLY A 84 -1.84 9.02 1.31
N PRO A 85 -1.05 9.90 1.95
CA PRO A 85 -0.09 10.74 1.25
C PRO A 85 1.05 9.90 0.67
N GLY A 86 1.54 10.31 -0.48
CA GLY A 86 2.70 9.73 -1.13
C GLY A 86 3.95 9.86 -0.24
N PHE A 87 4.84 8.88 -0.38
CA PHE A 87 6.03 8.77 0.45
C PHE A 87 7.27 8.51 -0.40
N LEU A 88 8.27 9.40 -0.26
CA LEU A 88 9.53 9.27 -0.99
C LEU A 88 10.48 8.26 -0.34
N GLY A 89 10.45 8.10 0.99
CA GLY A 89 11.36 7.18 1.70
C GLY A 89 12.78 7.71 1.83
N ILE A 90 12.94 8.97 2.26
CA ILE A 90 14.25 9.58 2.55
C ILE A 90 14.34 10.02 4.02
N VAL A 91 15.56 9.99 4.55
CA VAL A 91 15.95 10.71 5.75
C VAL A 91 16.47 12.07 5.31
N MET A 92 15.78 13.13 5.71
CA MET A 92 16.13 14.50 5.31
C MET A 92 17.19 15.10 6.24
N GLY A 93 18.33 15.46 5.65
CA GLY A 93 19.36 16.25 6.27
C GLY A 93 19.08 17.75 6.24
N LEU A 94 19.85 18.51 7.02
CA LEU A 94 19.82 19.97 7.00
C LEU A 94 20.83 20.51 6.00
N ASP A 95 20.36 21.30 5.04
CA ASP A 95 21.20 22.00 4.07
C ASP A 95 20.59 23.37 3.77
N PRO A 96 21.38 24.46 3.66
CA PRO A 96 20.86 25.79 3.37
C PRO A 96 20.32 25.91 1.93
N ASP A 97 20.82 25.12 0.99
CA ASP A 97 20.52 25.29 -0.43
C ASP A 97 19.36 24.41 -0.89
N GLY A 98 19.00 23.36 -0.12
CA GLY A 98 17.89 22.48 -0.44
C GLY A 98 17.63 21.38 0.58
N VAL A 99 17.11 20.24 0.11
CA VAL A 99 16.87 19.05 0.95
C VAL A 99 17.94 18.01 0.69
N ARG A 100 18.90 17.89 1.60
CA ARG A 100 19.91 16.83 1.54
C ARG A 100 19.30 15.48 1.92
N ILE A 101 19.67 14.44 1.19
CA ILE A 101 19.35 13.06 1.53
C ILE A 101 20.47 12.54 2.43
N ASP A 102 20.16 12.25 3.69
CA ASP A 102 21.10 11.61 4.63
C ASP A 102 20.94 10.07 4.61
N GLY A 103 19.84 9.56 4.07
CA GLY A 103 19.51 8.14 4.03
C GLY A 103 18.30 7.84 3.14
N THR A 104 18.17 6.58 2.70
CA THR A 104 17.00 6.08 1.98
C THR A 104 16.41 4.89 2.72
N VAL A 105 15.08 4.73 2.64
CA VAL A 105 14.38 3.57 3.20
C VAL A 105 14.38 2.45 2.15
N SER A 106 14.84 1.26 2.54
CA SER A 106 14.99 0.13 1.64
C SER A 106 13.67 -0.31 1.01
N GLY A 107 13.71 -0.57 -0.29
CA GLY A 107 12.57 -1.03 -1.07
C GLY A 107 11.52 0.04 -1.38
N LEU A 108 11.75 1.30 -1.00
CA LEU A 108 10.81 2.41 -1.25
C LEU A 108 11.27 3.31 -2.41
N ALA A 109 10.49 4.36 -2.68
CA ALA A 109 10.56 5.18 -3.89
C ALA A 109 11.96 5.76 -4.16
N ALA A 110 12.61 6.36 -3.17
CA ALA A 110 13.93 6.97 -3.34
C ALA A 110 15.00 5.97 -3.75
N GLU A 111 15.11 4.86 -3.03
CA GLU A 111 16.10 3.82 -3.33
C GLU A 111 15.81 3.19 -4.71
N LYS A 112 14.54 2.91 -5.02
CA LYS A 112 14.12 2.37 -6.33
C LYS A 112 14.44 3.30 -7.49
N ALA A 113 14.38 4.61 -7.27
CA ALA A 113 14.76 5.61 -8.26
C ALA A 113 16.27 5.85 -8.34
N GLY A 114 17.07 5.24 -7.46
CA GLY A 114 18.52 5.42 -7.41
C GLY A 114 18.96 6.76 -6.81
N LEU A 115 18.12 7.36 -5.97
CA LEU A 115 18.55 8.43 -5.06
C LEU A 115 19.44 7.84 -3.98
N MET A 116 20.42 8.62 -3.53
CA MET A 116 21.47 8.15 -2.63
C MET A 116 21.76 9.17 -1.54
N PRO A 117 22.29 8.73 -0.38
CA PRO A 117 22.83 9.66 0.61
C PRO A 117 23.88 10.59 -0.01
N GLY A 118 23.81 11.88 0.32
CA GLY A 118 24.66 12.94 -0.24
C GLY A 118 24.01 13.72 -1.38
N ASP A 119 22.93 13.21 -1.97
CA ASP A 119 22.12 13.95 -2.94
C ASP A 119 21.49 15.20 -2.31
N LEU A 120 21.46 16.29 -3.07
CA LEU A 120 20.79 17.54 -2.66
C LEU A 120 19.64 17.84 -3.60
N ILE A 121 18.40 17.68 -3.13
CA ILE A 121 17.20 18.04 -3.88
C ILE A 121 17.04 19.56 -3.85
N LEU A 122 17.00 20.16 -5.03
CA LEU A 122 16.92 21.62 -5.24
C LEU A 122 15.59 22.03 -5.87
N LYS A 123 14.90 21.11 -6.57
CA LYS A 123 13.61 21.37 -7.21
C LYS A 123 12.72 20.13 -7.18
N VAL A 124 11.43 20.35 -7.01
CA VAL A 124 10.38 19.33 -7.17
C VAL A 124 9.38 19.86 -8.19
N GLU A 125 9.19 19.13 -9.28
CA GLU A 125 8.45 19.62 -10.46
C GLU A 125 8.97 21.00 -10.89
N ASP A 126 8.09 22.01 -10.90
CA ASP A 126 8.43 23.39 -11.25
C ASP A 126 8.76 24.29 -10.05
N LYS A 127 8.92 23.72 -8.86
CA LYS A 127 9.10 24.48 -7.62
C LYS A 127 10.48 24.26 -7.01
N GLU A 128 11.21 25.34 -6.83
CA GLU A 128 12.48 25.33 -6.09
C GLU A 128 12.24 25.04 -4.60
N VAL A 129 13.14 24.25 -4.01
CA VAL A 129 13.17 23.96 -2.59
C VAL A 129 14.53 24.39 -2.05
N GLY A 130 14.55 25.48 -1.29
CA GLY A 130 15.78 26.05 -0.75
C GLY A 130 15.54 26.83 0.54
N GLY A 131 16.64 27.20 1.20
CA GLY A 131 16.63 27.98 2.43
C GLY A 131 16.08 27.23 3.64
N ALA A 132 15.81 27.99 4.70
CA ALA A 132 15.41 27.46 6.00
C ALA A 132 14.09 26.65 5.98
N THR A 133 13.26 26.82 4.94
CA THR A 133 11.96 26.17 4.78
C THR A 133 11.98 25.01 3.79
N ALA A 134 13.13 24.66 3.19
CA ALA A 134 13.23 23.62 2.16
C ALA A 134 12.55 22.31 2.58
N ARG A 135 12.85 21.81 3.79
CA ARG A 135 12.27 20.55 4.32
C ARG A 135 10.76 20.61 4.49
N SER A 136 10.21 21.73 4.99
CA SER A 136 8.77 21.86 5.20
C SER A 136 8.02 21.98 3.87
N VAL A 137 8.54 22.78 2.94
CA VAL A 137 7.96 22.94 1.59
C VAL A 137 8.01 21.63 0.84
N PHE A 138 9.16 20.93 0.87
CA PHE A 138 9.33 19.62 0.28
C PHE A 138 8.31 18.61 0.83
N ARG A 139 8.22 18.49 2.17
CA ARG A 139 7.25 17.60 2.82
C ARG A 139 5.82 17.93 2.42
N GLU A 140 5.46 19.20 2.38
CA GLU A 140 4.12 19.65 1.98
C GLU A 140 3.80 19.23 0.54
N MET A 141 4.73 19.44 -0.40
CA MET A 141 4.53 19.08 -1.80
C MET A 141 4.33 17.57 -1.98
N ILE A 142 5.18 16.76 -1.37
CA ILE A 142 5.05 15.29 -1.46
C ILE A 142 3.77 14.81 -0.78
N SER A 143 3.36 15.42 0.35
CA SER A 143 2.15 15.03 1.08
C SER A 143 0.83 15.31 0.36
N LYS A 144 0.86 16.15 -0.69
CA LYS A 144 -0.31 16.47 -1.53
C LYS A 144 -0.50 15.46 -2.67
N LEU A 145 0.49 14.61 -2.90
CA LEU A 145 0.48 13.60 -3.93
C LEU A 145 0.10 12.25 -3.32
N SER A 146 -0.29 11.31 -4.16
CA SER A 146 -0.68 9.97 -3.78
C SER A 146 0.44 8.94 -4.07
N PRO A 147 0.46 7.82 -3.35
CA PRO A 147 1.24 6.65 -3.75
C PRO A 147 0.96 6.27 -5.21
N GLY A 148 2.01 5.98 -5.97
CA GLY A 148 1.94 5.70 -7.40
C GLY A 148 2.08 6.94 -8.30
N ASP A 149 1.97 8.15 -7.76
CA ASP A 149 2.22 9.37 -8.53
C ASP A 149 3.70 9.45 -8.94
N ARG A 150 3.94 9.95 -10.15
CA ARG A 150 5.27 10.26 -10.67
C ARG A 150 5.64 11.68 -10.28
N VAL A 151 6.88 11.85 -9.81
CA VAL A 151 7.44 13.14 -9.43
C VAL A 151 8.81 13.32 -10.05
N HIS A 152 9.05 14.47 -10.65
CA HIS A 152 10.35 14.89 -11.17
C HIS A 152 11.11 15.68 -10.11
N LEU A 153 12.31 15.22 -9.76
CA LEU A 153 13.20 15.85 -8.80
C LEU A 153 14.47 16.33 -9.50
N TRP A 154 14.84 17.59 -9.32
CA TRP A 154 16.17 18.07 -9.72
C TRP A 154 17.09 17.99 -8.52
N VAL A 155 18.11 17.16 -8.66
CA VAL A 155 19.04 16.82 -7.61
C VAL A 155 20.45 17.19 -8.07
N SER A 156 21.19 17.87 -7.20
CA SER A 156 22.62 18.03 -7.34
C SER A 156 23.33 16.81 -6.77
N ARG A 157 24.10 16.12 -7.61
CA ARG A 157 24.98 15.01 -7.23
C ARG A 157 26.37 15.30 -7.76
N ASP A 158 27.36 15.32 -6.87
CA ASP A 158 28.75 15.66 -7.19
C ASP A 158 28.90 17.04 -7.88
N GLY A 159 27.99 17.98 -7.58
CA GLY A 159 27.96 19.32 -8.16
C GLY A 159 27.27 19.43 -9.53
N GLU A 160 26.80 18.32 -10.09
CA GLU A 160 26.01 18.29 -11.32
C GLU A 160 24.52 18.18 -11.00
N MET A 161 23.71 19.08 -11.57
CA MET A 161 22.26 18.98 -11.50
C MET A 161 21.74 17.99 -12.52
N LYS A 162 20.98 17.00 -12.06
CA LYS A 162 20.33 15.97 -12.88
C LYS A 162 18.89 15.79 -12.44
N GLU A 163 18.07 15.23 -13.32
CA GLU A 163 16.66 14.97 -13.08
C GLU A 163 16.44 13.49 -12.74
N TRP A 164 15.63 13.24 -11.71
CA TRP A 164 15.15 11.91 -11.31
C TRP A 164 13.63 11.87 -11.42
N GLU A 165 13.11 10.95 -12.22
CA GLU A 165 11.71 10.56 -12.16
C GLU A 165 11.54 9.53 -11.03
N VAL A 166 10.66 9.82 -10.07
CA VAL A 166 10.42 8.97 -8.91
C VAL A 166 8.94 8.63 -8.81
N VAL A 167 8.61 7.35 -8.65
CA VAL A 167 7.25 6.89 -8.36
C VAL A 167 7.08 6.81 -6.85
N LEU A 168 6.19 7.64 -6.28
CA LEU A 168 5.96 7.68 -4.84
C LEU A 168 5.43 6.34 -4.33
N SER A 169 5.92 5.94 -3.15
CA SER A 169 5.45 4.73 -2.47
C SER A 169 4.36 5.07 -1.45
N GLY A 170 3.65 4.04 -0.98
CA GLY A 170 2.86 4.14 0.24
C GLY A 170 3.76 4.33 1.45
N HIS A 171 3.25 4.99 2.49
CA HIS A 171 3.98 5.12 3.75
C HIS A 171 4.18 3.73 4.37
N PRO A 172 5.38 3.36 4.86
CA PRO A 172 5.58 2.07 5.52
C PRO A 172 4.66 1.95 6.75
N TRP A 173 4.26 0.72 7.07
CA TRP A 173 3.35 0.45 8.19
C TRP A 173 4.07 0.56 9.53
N SER A 174 5.37 0.31 9.54
CA SER A 174 6.25 0.40 10.70
C SER A 174 7.30 1.50 10.53
N VAL A 175 7.96 1.83 11.64
CA VAL A 175 9.09 2.77 11.63
C VAL A 175 10.32 2.03 11.10
N PRO A 176 11.01 2.58 10.08
CA PRO A 176 12.27 2.00 9.61
C PRO A 176 13.32 1.91 10.71
N THR A 177 14.21 0.93 10.60
CA THR A 177 15.41 0.82 11.43
C THR A 177 16.40 1.95 11.10
N LEU A 178 17.42 2.12 11.95
CA LEU A 178 18.41 3.20 11.79
C LEU A 178 19.16 3.16 10.45
N ASP A 179 19.35 1.97 9.89
CA ASP A 179 19.96 1.71 8.59
C ASP A 179 18.97 1.79 7.41
N GLY A 180 17.72 2.18 7.66
CA GLY A 180 16.70 2.37 6.63
C GLY A 180 15.95 1.10 6.24
N ALA A 181 16.22 -0.05 6.86
CA ALA A 181 15.49 -1.28 6.59
C ALA A 181 14.09 -1.29 7.23
N LEU A 182 13.17 -2.09 6.67
CA LEU A 182 11.88 -2.38 7.26
C LEU A 182 11.93 -3.78 7.89
N ASP A 183 11.63 -3.86 9.19
CA ASP A 183 11.54 -5.13 9.90
C ASP A 183 10.23 -5.86 9.51
N PRO A 184 10.30 -7.03 8.85
CA PRO A 184 9.11 -7.73 8.38
C PRO A 184 8.11 -8.08 9.50
N ALA A 185 8.60 -8.39 10.71
CA ALA A 185 7.74 -8.75 11.83
C ALA A 185 6.95 -7.52 12.33
N ARG A 186 7.61 -6.36 12.40
CA ARG A 186 6.97 -5.10 12.81
C ARG A 186 5.99 -4.58 11.75
N GLU A 187 6.33 -4.74 10.47
CA GLU A 187 5.42 -4.43 9.37
C GLU A 187 4.13 -5.26 9.47
N GLU A 188 4.24 -6.57 9.69
CA GLU A 188 3.05 -7.41 9.84
C GLU A 188 2.24 -7.11 11.10
N GLU A 189 2.90 -6.81 12.24
CA GLU A 189 2.21 -6.38 13.45
C GLU A 189 1.42 -5.07 13.23
N ALA A 190 2.04 -4.09 12.57
CA ALA A 190 1.41 -2.81 12.28
C ALA A 190 0.24 -2.95 11.30
N LYS A 191 0.38 -3.78 10.25
CA LYS A 191 -0.71 -4.14 9.34
C LYS A 191 -1.87 -4.77 10.09
N GLU A 192 -1.59 -5.74 10.97
CA GLU A 192 -2.62 -6.41 11.75
C GLU A 192 -3.36 -5.46 12.70
N ALA A 193 -2.62 -4.57 13.37
CA ALA A 193 -3.20 -3.55 14.23
C ALA A 193 -4.10 -2.59 13.45
N ARG A 194 -3.64 -2.10 12.29
CA ARG A 194 -4.44 -1.21 11.44
C ARG A 194 -5.67 -1.91 10.89
N PHE A 195 -5.53 -3.13 10.40
CA PHE A 195 -6.65 -3.93 9.89
C PHE A 195 -7.69 -4.20 10.97
N SER A 196 -7.24 -4.57 12.18
CA SER A 196 -8.10 -4.76 13.34
C SER A 196 -8.84 -3.48 13.74
N GLN A 197 -8.16 -2.33 13.70
CA GLN A 197 -8.80 -1.04 13.94
C GLN A 197 -9.85 -0.73 12.85
N TRP A 198 -9.50 -0.93 11.59
CA TRP A 198 -10.39 -0.71 10.47
C TRP A 198 -11.65 -1.59 10.56
N LEU A 199 -11.52 -2.86 10.98
CA LEU A 199 -12.67 -3.75 11.23
C LEU A 199 -13.63 -3.18 12.29
N LYS A 200 -13.09 -2.60 13.37
CA LYS A 200 -13.90 -1.96 14.41
C LYS A 200 -14.62 -0.72 13.89
N GLU A 201 -13.93 0.10 13.10
CA GLU A 201 -14.48 1.30 12.45
C GLU A 201 -15.61 0.93 11.48
N GLU A 202 -15.42 -0.13 10.69
CA GLU A 202 -16.40 -0.60 9.71
C GLU A 202 -17.63 -1.23 10.38
N ALA A 203 -17.44 -2.02 11.44
CA ALA A 203 -18.54 -2.56 12.23
C ALA A 203 -19.39 -1.43 12.87
N ALA A 204 -18.75 -0.36 13.36
CA ALA A 204 -19.45 0.81 13.89
C ALA A 204 -20.24 1.57 12.83
N ARG A 205 -19.75 1.65 11.59
CA ARG A 205 -20.48 2.26 10.46
C ARG A 205 -21.74 1.49 10.09
N GLN A 206 -21.72 0.17 10.24
CA GLN A 206 -22.85 -0.70 9.91
C GLN A 206 -23.91 -0.73 11.03
N ASN A 207 -23.52 -0.49 12.28
CA ASN A 207 -24.43 -0.37 13.43
C ASN A 207 -24.29 0.99 14.15
N PRO A 208 -24.81 2.09 13.57
CA PRO A 208 -24.66 3.45 14.12
C PRO A 208 -25.50 3.72 15.39
N SER A 209 -25.98 2.70 16.10
CA SER A 209 -26.87 2.85 17.25
C SER A 209 -26.65 1.75 18.30
N SER A 210 -25.78 2.03 19.26
CA SER A 210 -25.80 1.48 20.62
C SER A 210 -25.19 2.50 21.58
#